data_AF-I6ND47-F1
#
_entry.id   AF-I6ND47-F1
#
_cell.length_a   1.000
_cell.length_b   1.000
_cell.length_c   1.000
_cell.angle_alpha   90.00
_cell.angle_beta   90.00
_cell.angle_gamma   90.00
#
_symmetry.space_group_name_H-M   'P 1'
#
loop_
_entity.id
_entity.type
_entity.pdbx_description
1 polymer ?
#
loop_
_entity_poly.entity_id
_entity_poly.type
_entity_poly.pdbx_seq_one_letter_code
_entity_poly.pdbx_strand_id
1 'polypeptide(L)'
;MASPIKTKNQIDGAPTPQNTPASILKDSYLKNGNPLLDAEQQQSIRVPPTINEEEINAALAKNPQLLATIQGKLGSLLGQDSGYISSLPKRVKERIFALKKLQQDIFQLEKQFQLEMFELEHKYLQKYAPLHDRRAALVKGTSEPTAAEIEIGKEIDAENERSVFSQGEEAEDNDYNDNEHDEETDQKGIPSFWLTTLENLPMISQTITDRDAEVLDYLTNVSMEYLTEGKPGFKLLFEFEKNPFFSDNVLTKTYYYQPELGYSGDFIYDHAEGTQINWASTDLNVTVLVEKRKQRNKTTKQVRTIEKITPIESFFNFFDPPSVPAAEDKPSDTAADLEEDGEDEDEVSELESRLALDYAIGEEIKDKLIPRAVDWFTGIAREFDYDDDDEDEDDYDDDDYDDEDDNEPIEEEDEEQHNHAAEDSEEDDFAKTVKDEQPSECKQS
;
A
#
# COMPACT_ATOMS: atom_id res chain seq x y z
N MET A 1 -6.25 54.55 -27.64
CA MET A 1 -6.49 54.70 -29.09
C MET A 1 -6.68 53.29 -29.64
N ALA A 2 -7.89 52.72 -29.57
CA ALA A 2 -9.03 52.95 -30.46
C ALA A 2 -9.00 52.01 -31.69
N SER A 3 -9.90 51.02 -31.66
CA SER A 3 -10.16 49.98 -32.67
C SER A 3 -10.80 50.56 -33.96
N PRO A 4 -11.04 49.76 -35.04
CA PRO A 4 -12.20 48.85 -35.04
C PRO A 4 -12.10 47.56 -35.90
N ILE A 5 -12.91 46.58 -35.51
CA ILE A 5 -13.34 45.43 -36.32
C ILE A 5 -14.47 45.86 -37.28
N LYS A 6 -14.53 45.30 -38.50
CA LYS A 6 -15.79 45.15 -39.24
C LYS A 6 -15.88 43.79 -39.95
N THR A 7 -17.06 43.20 -39.85
CA THR A 7 -17.44 41.86 -40.28
C THR A 7 -18.13 41.87 -41.66
N LYS A 8 -18.13 40.71 -42.35
CA LYS A 8 -19.35 40.18 -43.00
C LYS A 8 -19.20 38.72 -43.44
N ASN A 9 -20.21 37.93 -43.10
CA ASN A 9 -20.35 36.51 -43.45
C ASN A 9 -20.78 36.34 -44.91
N GLN A 10 -20.39 35.22 -45.52
CA GLN A 10 -21.34 34.34 -46.22
C GLN A 10 -20.73 32.95 -46.40
N ILE A 11 -21.38 31.94 -45.79
CA ILE A 11 -21.11 30.52 -45.96
C ILE A 11 -22.32 29.96 -46.69
N ASP A 12 -22.15 29.55 -47.94
CA ASP A 12 -23.17 28.89 -48.75
C ASP A 12 -22.48 27.82 -49.61
N GLY A 13 -23.00 26.58 -49.62
CA GLY A 13 -22.63 25.60 -50.66
C GLY A 13 -22.26 24.16 -50.28
N ALA A 14 -22.52 23.68 -49.06
CA ALA A 14 -22.40 22.24 -48.76
C ALA A 14 -23.63 21.44 -49.26
N PRO A 15 -23.44 20.28 -49.92
CA PRO A 15 -24.49 19.27 -50.07
C PRO A 15 -24.13 17.99 -49.29
N THR A 16 -24.76 17.82 -48.12
CA THR A 16 -24.82 16.52 -47.41
C THR A 16 -25.97 15.66 -47.96
N PRO A 17 -25.85 14.32 -47.95
CA PRO A 17 -27.00 13.43 -47.95
C PRO A 17 -27.35 13.02 -46.51
N GLN A 18 -28.58 13.33 -46.08
CA GLN A 18 -29.18 12.80 -44.85
C GLN A 18 -29.67 11.36 -45.05
N ASN A 19 -29.56 10.47 -44.05
CA ASN A 19 -30.73 9.99 -43.28
C ASN A 19 -30.41 8.95 -42.18
N THR A 20 -31.44 8.66 -41.37
CA THR A 20 -31.56 7.58 -40.35
C THR A 20 -30.78 7.79 -39.02
N PRO A 21 -31.30 7.32 -37.87
CA PRO A 21 -31.58 8.24 -36.76
C PRO A 21 -30.97 7.86 -35.41
N ALA A 22 -30.94 8.82 -34.49
CA ALA A 22 -30.61 8.57 -33.08
C ALA A 22 -31.79 7.91 -32.35
N SER A 23 -31.81 6.57 -32.31
CA SER A 23 -32.38 5.78 -31.21
C SER A 23 -32.03 4.30 -31.42
N ILE A 24 -31.14 3.78 -30.57
CA ILE A 24 -31.07 2.44 -29.96
C ILE A 24 -29.76 2.45 -29.17
N LEU A 25 -29.89 2.77 -27.88
CA LEU A 25 -29.00 2.22 -26.86
C LEU A 25 -29.40 0.75 -26.64
N LYS A 26 -28.42 -0.05 -26.25
CA LYS A 26 -28.43 -1.49 -25.88
C LYS A 26 -27.86 -2.47 -26.94
N ASP A 27 -26.85 -3.18 -26.46
CA ASP A 27 -26.39 -4.52 -26.83
C ASP A 27 -26.06 -4.81 -28.31
N SER A 28 -24.78 -4.67 -28.69
CA SER A 28 -24.01 -5.69 -29.43
C SER A 28 -22.71 -5.16 -30.06
N TYR A 29 -21.58 -5.29 -29.34
CA TYR A 29 -20.25 -5.19 -29.93
C TYR A 29 -19.33 -6.32 -29.44
N LEU A 30 -19.62 -7.55 -29.86
CA LEU A 30 -18.67 -8.67 -29.95
C LEU A 30 -19.32 -9.86 -30.68
N LYS A 31 -19.56 -9.73 -32.00
CA LYS A 31 -19.89 -10.90 -32.83
C LYS A 31 -19.42 -10.79 -34.28
N ASN A 32 -18.52 -11.73 -34.60
CA ASN A 32 -18.14 -12.26 -35.91
C ASN A 32 -17.12 -11.48 -36.75
N GLY A 33 -15.98 -12.14 -37.01
CA GLY A 33 -14.90 -11.59 -37.83
C GLY A 33 -13.81 -12.58 -38.28
N ASN A 34 -14.10 -13.88 -38.48
CA ASN A 34 -13.20 -14.72 -39.30
C ASN A 34 -14.00 -15.76 -40.12
N PRO A 35 -13.87 -15.81 -41.46
CA PRO A 35 -14.76 -16.60 -42.31
C PRO A 35 -14.17 -17.93 -42.81
N LEU A 36 -15.08 -18.85 -43.14
CA LEU A 36 -14.92 -20.06 -43.98
C LEU A 36 -14.08 -21.23 -43.42
N LEU A 37 -14.78 -22.34 -43.17
CA LEU A 37 -14.48 -23.66 -43.75
C LEU A 37 -15.76 -24.53 -43.71
N ASP A 38 -16.10 -25.16 -44.85
CA ASP A 38 -17.38 -25.86 -45.04
C ASP A 38 -17.51 -27.15 -44.22
N ALA A 39 -18.74 -27.42 -43.76
CA ALA A 39 -19.09 -28.53 -42.89
C ALA A 39 -19.27 -29.87 -43.64
N GLU A 40 -18.21 -30.40 -44.28
CA GLU A 40 -18.28 -31.74 -44.90
C GLU A 40 -16.96 -32.57 -44.90
N GLN A 41 -15.92 -32.17 -44.15
CA GLN A 41 -14.67 -32.95 -44.03
C GLN A 41 -14.21 -33.23 -42.57
N GLN A 42 -15.16 -33.43 -41.65
CA GLN A 42 -14.86 -33.83 -40.25
C GLN A 42 -14.54 -35.34 -40.11
N GLN A 43 -13.51 -35.83 -40.83
CA GLN A 43 -12.91 -37.14 -40.54
C GLN A 43 -11.38 -37.02 -40.50
N SER A 44 -10.79 -37.46 -39.37
CA SER A 44 -9.35 -37.60 -39.09
C SER A 44 -8.54 -36.36 -38.65
N ILE A 45 -8.98 -35.65 -37.61
CA ILE A 45 -8.06 -35.01 -36.65
C ILE A 45 -8.42 -35.49 -35.23
N ARG A 46 -7.53 -36.27 -34.60
CA ARG A 46 -7.61 -36.58 -33.17
C ARG A 46 -6.85 -35.50 -32.39
N VAL A 47 -7.59 -34.62 -31.73
CA VAL A 47 -7.05 -33.83 -30.61
C VAL A 47 -7.00 -34.77 -29.39
N PRO A 48 -5.89 -34.88 -28.64
CA PRO A 48 -5.90 -35.58 -27.36
C PRO A 48 -6.78 -34.82 -26.35
N PRO A 49 -7.48 -35.50 -25.43
CA PRO A 49 -8.30 -34.80 -24.45
C PRO A 49 -7.42 -33.94 -23.54
N THR A 50 -7.79 -32.67 -23.39
CA THR A 50 -7.35 -31.83 -22.27
C THR A 50 -7.96 -32.42 -20.99
N ILE A 51 -7.15 -32.53 -19.94
CA ILE A 51 -7.57 -33.05 -18.63
C ILE A 51 -8.27 -31.90 -17.90
N ASN A 52 -9.41 -32.16 -17.25
CA ASN A 52 -10.12 -31.14 -16.48
C ASN A 52 -9.29 -30.72 -15.25
N GLU A 53 -9.26 -29.42 -14.98
CA GLU A 53 -8.51 -28.80 -13.89
C GLU A 53 -9.05 -29.22 -12.51
N GLU A 54 -10.37 -29.40 -12.41
CA GLU A 54 -11.08 -29.95 -11.25
C GLU A 54 -10.63 -31.37 -10.90
N GLU A 55 -10.38 -32.24 -11.89
CA GLU A 55 -9.87 -33.60 -11.64
C GLU A 55 -8.43 -33.58 -11.10
N ILE A 56 -7.62 -32.59 -11.51
CA ILE A 56 -6.26 -32.41 -11.03
C ILE A 56 -6.28 -31.90 -9.58
N ASN A 57 -7.08 -30.88 -9.28
CA ASN A 57 -7.20 -30.30 -7.94
C ASN A 57 -7.80 -31.32 -6.95
N ALA A 58 -8.84 -32.06 -7.34
CA ALA A 58 -9.40 -33.13 -6.53
C ALA A 58 -8.42 -34.31 -6.32
N ALA A 59 -7.51 -34.58 -7.26
CA ALA A 59 -6.47 -35.60 -7.12
C ALA A 59 -5.27 -35.14 -6.26
N LEU A 60 -4.92 -33.85 -6.30
CA LEU A 60 -3.87 -33.25 -5.46
C LEU A 60 -4.32 -33.16 -3.99
N ALA A 61 -5.51 -32.61 -3.73
CA ALA A 61 -6.06 -32.47 -2.38
C ALA A 61 -6.19 -33.82 -1.65
N LYS A 62 -6.55 -34.89 -2.38
CA LYS A 62 -6.62 -36.26 -1.84
C LYS A 62 -5.26 -36.92 -1.56
N ASN A 63 -4.15 -36.29 -1.94
CA ASN A 63 -2.80 -36.83 -1.78
C ASN A 63 -1.81 -35.75 -1.26
N PRO A 64 -1.82 -35.41 0.04
CA PRO A 64 -0.85 -34.47 0.62
C PRO A 64 0.62 -34.89 0.42
N GLN A 65 0.92 -36.19 0.31
CA GLN A 65 2.25 -36.67 -0.07
C GLN A 65 2.60 -36.44 -1.56
N LEU A 66 1.60 -36.36 -2.44
CA LEU A 66 1.81 -35.97 -3.84
C LEU A 66 2.12 -34.48 -3.93
N LEU A 67 1.38 -33.63 -3.19
CA LEU A 67 1.67 -32.20 -3.07
C LEU A 67 3.09 -31.94 -2.52
N ALA A 68 3.45 -32.59 -1.41
CA ALA A 68 4.80 -32.48 -0.84
C ALA A 68 5.90 -33.02 -1.77
N THR A 69 5.64 -34.05 -2.58
CA THR A 69 6.61 -34.54 -3.58
C THR A 69 6.59 -33.75 -4.88
N ILE A 70 5.54 -33.00 -5.19
CA ILE A 70 5.51 -31.99 -6.25
C ILE A 70 6.36 -30.79 -5.81
N GLN A 71 6.08 -30.19 -4.66
CA GLN A 71 6.87 -29.09 -4.08
C GLN A 71 8.35 -29.49 -3.91
N GLY A 72 8.63 -30.67 -3.34
CA GLY A 72 10.00 -31.19 -3.21
C GLY A 72 10.68 -31.53 -4.54
N LYS A 73 9.93 -31.82 -5.62
CA LYS A 73 10.50 -31.99 -6.97
C LYS A 73 10.70 -30.66 -7.68
N LEU A 74 9.78 -29.69 -7.54
CA LEU A 74 9.97 -28.32 -8.02
C LEU A 74 11.21 -27.69 -7.37
N GLY A 75 11.39 -27.85 -6.06
CA GLY A 75 12.62 -27.47 -5.35
C GLY A 75 13.89 -28.14 -5.88
N SER A 76 13.79 -29.33 -6.50
CA SER A 76 14.93 -29.99 -7.18
C SER A 76 15.06 -29.68 -8.68
N LEU A 77 14.03 -29.08 -9.30
CA LEU A 77 13.98 -28.70 -10.71
C LEU A 77 14.36 -27.24 -10.93
N LEU A 78 14.17 -26.37 -9.92
CA LEU A 78 14.69 -25.01 -9.92
C LEU A 78 16.23 -25.05 -10.04
N GLY A 79 16.75 -24.54 -11.15
CA GLY A 79 18.18 -24.50 -11.45
C GLY A 79 18.81 -25.80 -11.97
N GLN A 80 18.12 -26.94 -11.98
CA GLN A 80 18.64 -28.16 -12.61
C GLN A 80 18.11 -28.32 -14.04
N ASP A 81 19.03 -28.40 -15.01
CA ASP A 81 18.74 -28.79 -16.39
C ASP A 81 17.96 -30.11 -16.37
N SER A 82 16.64 -30.06 -16.60
CA SER A 82 15.85 -31.28 -16.76
C SER A 82 16.53 -32.15 -17.81
N GLY A 83 16.96 -33.36 -17.44
CA GLY A 83 17.87 -34.17 -18.26
C GLY A 83 17.37 -34.43 -19.69
N TYR A 84 16.06 -34.26 -19.88
CA TYR A 84 15.38 -34.05 -21.15
C TYR A 84 16.10 -33.09 -22.11
N ILE A 85 16.39 -31.84 -21.73
CA ILE A 85 17.05 -30.84 -22.59
C ILE A 85 18.42 -31.36 -23.04
N SER A 86 19.17 -31.95 -22.11
CA SER A 86 20.46 -32.60 -22.39
C SER A 86 20.35 -33.82 -23.31
N SER A 87 19.23 -34.55 -23.29
CA SER A 87 18.95 -35.68 -24.19
C SER A 87 18.56 -35.29 -25.62
N LEU A 88 18.19 -34.02 -25.88
CA LEU A 88 17.64 -33.61 -27.17
C LEU A 88 18.62 -33.77 -28.35
N PRO A 89 18.15 -34.20 -29.54
CA PRO A 89 18.97 -34.27 -30.74
C PRO A 89 19.60 -32.92 -31.12
N LYS A 90 20.81 -32.94 -31.69
CA LYS A 90 21.57 -31.72 -32.06
C LYS A 90 20.74 -30.68 -32.84
N ARG A 91 19.96 -31.10 -33.84
CA ARG A 91 19.07 -30.20 -34.61
C ARG A 91 17.98 -29.52 -33.79
N VAL A 92 17.54 -30.12 -32.68
CA VAL A 92 16.56 -29.51 -31.77
C VAL A 92 17.27 -28.51 -30.86
N LYS A 93 18.45 -28.85 -30.34
CA LYS A 93 19.29 -27.90 -29.58
C LYS A 93 19.69 -26.67 -30.41
N GLU A 94 20.03 -26.84 -31.68
CA GLU A 94 20.30 -25.74 -32.62
C GLU A 94 19.09 -24.80 -32.78
N ARG A 95 17.86 -25.34 -32.78
CA ARG A 95 16.63 -24.52 -32.77
C ARG A 95 16.43 -23.81 -31.44
N ILE A 96 16.68 -24.46 -30.31
CA ILE A 96 16.61 -23.84 -28.97
C ILE A 96 17.61 -22.68 -28.86
N PHE A 97 18.83 -22.82 -29.38
CA PHE A 97 19.79 -21.70 -29.43
C PHE A 97 19.29 -20.54 -30.31
N ALA A 98 18.60 -20.82 -31.43
CA ALA A 98 17.96 -19.78 -32.24
C ALA A 98 16.78 -19.11 -31.49
N LEU A 99 15.99 -19.86 -30.71
CA LEU A 99 14.95 -19.32 -29.85
C LEU A 99 15.52 -18.45 -28.73
N LYS A 100 16.64 -18.84 -28.09
CA LYS A 100 17.33 -17.99 -27.10
C LYS A 100 17.80 -16.66 -27.71
N LYS A 101 18.23 -16.65 -28.98
CA LYS A 101 18.55 -15.42 -29.71
C LYS A 101 17.30 -14.54 -29.91
N LEU A 102 16.16 -15.13 -30.27
CA LEU A 102 14.89 -14.39 -30.40
C LEU A 102 14.41 -13.82 -29.06
N GLN A 103 14.58 -14.56 -27.96
CA GLN A 103 14.29 -14.04 -26.61
C GLN A 103 15.15 -12.79 -26.29
N GLN A 104 16.43 -12.79 -26.69
CA GLN A 104 17.29 -11.62 -26.55
C GLN A 104 16.86 -10.44 -27.42
N ASP A 105 16.33 -10.69 -28.63
CA ASP A 105 15.75 -9.62 -29.47
C ASP A 105 14.51 -9.01 -28.83
N ILE A 106 13.65 -9.84 -28.23
CA ILE A 106 12.44 -9.42 -27.51
C ILE A 106 12.83 -8.54 -26.31
N PHE A 107 13.78 -8.99 -25.48
CA PHE A 107 14.29 -8.23 -24.34
C PHE A 107 14.90 -6.87 -24.71
N GLN A 108 15.51 -6.75 -25.90
CA GLN A 108 15.99 -5.46 -26.41
C GLN A 108 14.85 -4.51 -26.81
N LEU A 109 13.70 -5.05 -27.24
CA LEU A 109 12.50 -4.29 -27.57
C LEU A 109 11.74 -3.88 -26.29
N GLU A 110 11.60 -4.79 -25.33
CA GLU A 110 11.05 -4.52 -23.98
C GLU A 110 11.84 -3.39 -23.30
N LYS A 111 13.17 -3.40 -23.41
CA LYS A 111 14.02 -2.30 -22.93
C LYS A 111 13.76 -0.96 -23.62
N GLN A 112 13.41 -0.94 -24.90
CA GLN A 112 13.04 0.30 -25.60
C GLN A 112 11.66 0.78 -25.13
N PHE A 113 10.70 -0.14 -24.98
CA PHE A 113 9.36 0.15 -24.47
C PHE A 113 9.40 0.77 -23.06
N GLN A 114 10.15 0.19 -22.11
CA GLN A 114 10.25 0.74 -20.75
C GLN A 114 10.91 2.13 -20.70
N LEU A 115 11.89 2.40 -21.57
CA LEU A 115 12.49 3.74 -21.67
C LEU A 115 11.51 4.76 -22.25
N GLU A 116 10.74 4.40 -23.30
CA GLU A 116 9.68 5.25 -23.84
C GLU A 116 8.53 5.46 -22.84
N MET A 117 8.22 4.46 -22.01
CA MET A 117 7.24 4.57 -20.92
C MET A 117 7.70 5.56 -19.85
N PHE A 118 8.94 5.42 -19.37
CA PHE A 118 9.53 6.33 -18.38
C PHE A 118 9.59 7.79 -18.89
N GLU A 119 9.93 8.00 -20.17
CA GLU A 119 9.85 9.33 -20.80
C GLU A 119 8.41 9.87 -20.89
N LEU A 120 7.43 8.99 -21.13
CA LEU A 120 6.00 9.34 -21.17
C LEU A 120 5.46 9.71 -19.78
N GLU A 121 5.80 8.94 -18.76
CA GLU A 121 5.46 9.21 -17.36
C GLU A 121 6.03 10.56 -16.91
N HIS A 122 7.33 10.80 -17.14
CA HIS A 122 7.96 12.08 -16.83
C HIS A 122 7.27 13.26 -17.53
N LYS A 123 6.90 13.10 -18.81
CA LYS A 123 6.16 14.09 -19.58
C LYS A 123 4.74 14.34 -19.05
N TYR A 124 4.09 13.36 -18.43
CA TYR A 124 2.77 13.54 -17.82
C TYR A 124 2.86 14.09 -16.40
N LEU A 125 3.88 13.73 -15.62
CA LEU A 125 4.19 14.37 -14.33
C LEU A 125 4.31 15.89 -14.47
N GLN A 126 4.98 16.38 -15.53
CA GLN A 126 5.05 17.82 -15.84
C GLN A 126 3.68 18.47 -16.13
N LYS A 127 2.67 17.70 -16.56
CA LYS A 127 1.29 18.20 -16.75
C LYS A 127 0.46 18.12 -15.49
N TYR A 128 0.75 17.18 -14.60
CA TYR A 128 0.09 17.08 -13.29
C TYR A 128 0.63 18.12 -12.30
N ALA A 129 1.90 18.54 -12.43
CA ALA A 129 2.53 19.51 -11.53
C ALA A 129 1.67 20.77 -11.26
N PRO A 130 1.09 21.49 -12.24
CA PRO A 130 0.24 22.65 -11.95
C PRO A 130 -1.05 22.33 -11.15
N LEU A 131 -1.56 21.10 -11.24
CA LEU A 131 -2.72 20.64 -10.47
C LEU A 131 -2.29 20.27 -9.04
N HIS A 132 -1.14 19.62 -8.89
CA HIS A 132 -0.56 19.31 -7.57
C HIS A 132 -0.14 20.60 -6.83
N ASP A 133 0.41 21.59 -7.54
CA ASP A 133 0.72 22.93 -7.02
C ASP A 133 -0.56 23.65 -6.55
N ARG A 134 -1.66 23.56 -7.32
CA ARG A 134 -2.97 24.12 -6.94
C ARG A 134 -3.52 23.42 -5.70
N ARG A 135 -3.43 22.08 -5.61
CA ARG A 135 -3.79 21.30 -4.40
C ARG A 135 -2.97 21.76 -3.19
N ALA A 136 -1.66 21.82 -3.31
CA ALA A 136 -0.77 22.25 -2.23
C ALA A 136 -1.06 23.69 -1.77
N ALA A 137 -1.41 24.59 -2.69
CA ALA A 137 -1.78 25.97 -2.37
C ALA A 137 -3.12 26.08 -1.62
N LEU A 138 -4.09 25.20 -1.92
CA LEU A 138 -5.37 25.08 -1.21
C LEU A 138 -5.16 24.46 0.19
N VAL A 139 -4.49 23.30 0.27
CA VAL A 139 -4.17 22.59 1.53
C VAL A 139 -3.41 23.51 2.50
N LYS A 140 -2.47 24.32 2.01
CA LYS A 140 -1.69 25.27 2.83
C LYS A 140 -2.41 26.59 3.15
N GLY A 141 -3.62 26.81 2.63
CA GLY A 141 -4.34 28.09 2.75
C GLY A 141 -3.54 29.28 2.23
N THR A 142 -2.83 29.12 1.12
CA THR A 142 -2.15 30.24 0.43
C THR A 142 -2.95 30.80 -0.74
N SER A 143 -3.96 30.05 -1.19
CA SER A 143 -4.93 30.47 -2.20
C SER A 143 -6.30 29.91 -1.88
N GLU A 144 -7.35 30.73 -1.99
CA GLU A 144 -8.72 30.27 -1.81
C GLU A 144 -9.26 29.47 -3.02
N PRO A 145 -10.27 28.61 -2.81
CA PRO A 145 -11.07 28.04 -3.87
C PRO A 145 -11.86 29.13 -4.62
N THR A 146 -12.07 28.96 -5.91
CA THR A 146 -12.99 29.79 -6.69
C THR A 146 -14.42 29.22 -6.63
N ALA A 147 -15.42 30.08 -6.77
CA ALA A 147 -16.83 29.66 -6.76
C ALA A 147 -17.14 28.54 -7.79
N ALA A 148 -16.47 28.54 -8.95
CA ALA A 148 -16.64 27.50 -9.96
C ALA A 148 -15.97 26.16 -9.57
N GLU A 149 -14.81 26.19 -8.89
CA GLU A 149 -14.20 24.97 -8.33
C GLU A 149 -15.10 24.37 -7.23
N ILE A 150 -15.76 25.20 -6.41
CA ILE A 150 -16.71 24.76 -5.38
C ILE A 150 -17.98 24.17 -6.01
N GLU A 151 -18.56 24.83 -7.02
CA GLU A 151 -19.78 24.36 -7.70
C GLU A 151 -19.55 23.00 -8.36
N ILE A 152 -18.44 22.84 -9.10
CA ILE A 152 -18.06 21.56 -9.72
C ILE A 152 -17.70 20.50 -8.66
N GLY A 153 -17.01 20.88 -7.59
CA GLY A 153 -16.67 19.96 -6.50
C GLY A 153 -17.91 19.39 -5.80
N LYS A 154 -18.95 20.21 -5.61
CA LYS A 154 -20.25 19.76 -5.07
C LYS A 154 -21.03 18.87 -6.04
N GLU A 155 -20.94 19.13 -7.35
CA GLU A 155 -21.55 18.27 -8.37
C GLU A 155 -20.90 16.88 -8.37
N ILE A 156 -19.56 16.82 -8.35
CA ILE A 156 -18.80 15.55 -8.27
C ILE A 156 -19.08 14.79 -6.98
N ASP A 157 -19.12 15.49 -5.84
CA ASP A 157 -19.45 14.86 -4.55
C ASP A 157 -20.89 14.31 -4.58
N ALA A 158 -21.88 15.08 -5.04
CA ALA A 158 -23.27 14.63 -5.13
C ALA A 158 -23.52 13.49 -6.15
N GLU A 159 -22.67 13.33 -7.17
CA GLU A 159 -22.67 12.17 -8.07
C GLU A 159 -22.05 10.91 -7.43
N ASN A 160 -21.32 11.05 -6.32
CA ASN A 160 -20.68 9.95 -5.61
C ASN A 160 -21.62 9.39 -4.53
N GLU A 161 -22.02 8.11 -4.64
CA GLU A 161 -23.02 7.50 -3.76
C GLU A 161 -22.63 7.48 -2.26
N ARG A 162 -21.33 7.64 -1.97
CA ARG A 162 -20.76 7.79 -0.62
C ARG A 162 -20.18 9.19 -0.35
N SER A 163 -20.84 10.23 -0.88
CA SER A 163 -20.56 11.63 -0.53
C SER A 163 -20.46 11.85 0.99
N VAL A 164 -19.28 12.27 1.43
CA VAL A 164 -18.98 12.56 2.84
C VAL A 164 -19.75 13.79 3.33
N PHE A 165 -20.20 14.65 2.41
CA PHE A 165 -20.83 15.94 2.72
C PHE A 165 -22.35 15.99 2.51
N SER A 166 -22.97 15.03 1.80
CA SER A 166 -24.43 15.01 1.54
C SER A 166 -25.23 14.09 2.47
N GLN A 167 -24.61 13.08 3.09
CA GLN A 167 -25.29 12.20 4.06
C GLN A 167 -25.81 12.94 5.32
N GLY A 168 -25.50 14.24 5.48
CA GLY A 168 -26.04 15.11 6.53
C GLY A 168 -27.35 15.83 6.22
N GLU A 169 -27.85 15.85 4.97
CA GLU A 169 -29.04 16.66 4.60
C GLU A 169 -30.39 15.91 4.67
N GLU A 170 -30.42 14.57 4.83
CA GLU A 170 -31.67 13.80 4.97
C GLU A 170 -32.13 13.59 6.44
N ALA A 171 -31.94 14.58 7.31
CA ALA A 171 -32.40 14.54 8.70
C ALA A 171 -33.19 15.81 9.12
N GLU A 172 -34.50 15.72 8.92
CA GLU A 172 -35.56 16.61 9.42
C GLU A 172 -35.64 18.06 8.88
N ASP A 173 -36.78 18.35 8.25
CA ASP A 173 -37.37 19.68 8.06
C ASP A 173 -37.69 20.32 9.42
N ASN A 174 -36.65 20.81 10.10
CA ASN A 174 -36.72 21.49 11.38
C ASN A 174 -36.10 22.89 11.27
N ASP A 175 -36.92 23.89 11.61
CA ASP A 175 -36.70 25.35 11.58
C ASP A 175 -35.49 25.82 12.42
N TYR A 176 -34.28 25.47 11.99
CA TYR A 176 -33.03 26.03 12.49
C TYR A 176 -32.64 27.25 11.66
N ASN A 177 -33.10 28.39 12.18
CA ASN A 177 -32.69 29.73 11.81
C ASN A 177 -31.20 29.80 11.43
N ASP A 178 -30.95 30.21 10.18
CA ASP A 178 -30.11 31.36 9.80
C ASP A 178 -29.43 32.06 11.01
N ASN A 179 -28.41 31.41 11.55
CA ASN A 179 -27.48 31.90 12.55
C ASN A 179 -26.14 31.26 12.24
N GLU A 180 -25.33 32.01 11.50
CA GLU A 180 -23.88 32.09 11.65
C GLU A 180 -23.34 31.25 12.85
N HIS A 181 -22.76 30.09 12.53
CA HIS A 181 -21.46 29.76 13.08
C HIS A 181 -20.38 30.20 12.08
N ASP A 182 -20.43 31.49 11.73
CA ASP A 182 -19.21 32.30 11.56
C ASP A 182 -18.51 32.43 12.93
N GLU A 183 -18.14 31.29 13.52
CA GLU A 183 -16.84 31.26 14.16
C GLU A 183 -15.84 31.25 13.01
N GLU A 184 -15.43 32.45 12.58
CA GLU A 184 -14.15 32.69 11.89
C GLU A 184 -13.02 32.23 12.84
N THR A 185 -12.91 30.92 13.06
CA THR A 185 -11.63 30.31 13.33
C THR A 185 -10.79 30.61 12.10
N ASP A 186 -9.70 31.36 12.29
CA ASP A 186 -8.75 31.79 11.26
C ASP A 186 -7.92 30.56 10.80
N GLN A 187 -8.63 29.50 10.41
CA GLN A 187 -8.13 28.16 10.15
C GLN A 187 -7.63 28.12 8.72
N LYS A 188 -6.34 28.39 8.60
CA LYS A 188 -5.67 28.55 7.32
C LYS A 188 -5.44 27.20 6.64
N GLY A 189 -6.19 26.93 5.58
CA GLY A 189 -6.03 25.74 4.75
C GLY A 189 -6.74 24.52 5.34
N ILE A 190 -6.20 23.33 5.07
CA ILE A 190 -6.75 22.05 5.54
C ILE A 190 -5.74 21.46 6.55
N PRO A 191 -6.02 21.54 7.87
CA PRO A 191 -5.15 21.00 8.91
C PRO A 191 -4.94 19.50 8.74
N SER A 192 -3.75 19.02 9.12
CA SER A 192 -3.39 17.60 9.18
C SER A 192 -3.63 16.79 7.89
N PHE A 193 -3.88 17.44 6.74
CA PHE A 193 -4.30 16.81 5.48
C PHE A 193 -3.41 15.61 5.11
N TRP A 194 -2.09 15.80 5.10
CA TRP A 194 -1.16 14.73 4.75
C TRP A 194 -0.99 13.67 5.84
N LEU A 195 -1.13 14.02 7.12
CA LEU A 195 -1.15 13.04 8.21
C LEU A 195 -2.34 12.10 8.04
N THR A 196 -3.56 12.63 7.92
CA THR A 196 -4.78 11.83 7.69
C THR A 196 -4.72 11.04 6.38
N THR A 197 -4.12 11.62 5.32
CA THR A 197 -3.87 10.89 4.05
C THR A 197 -2.95 9.68 4.25
N LEU A 198 -1.88 9.81 5.05
CA LEU A 198 -0.92 8.74 5.33
C LEU A 198 -1.49 7.70 6.31
N GLU A 199 -2.28 8.12 7.31
CA GLU A 199 -3.00 7.23 8.24
C GLU A 199 -4.10 6.41 7.55
N ASN A 200 -4.60 6.86 6.40
CA ASN A 200 -5.57 6.09 5.62
C ASN A 200 -4.95 5.03 4.71
N LEU A 201 -3.63 5.02 4.50
CA LEU A 201 -2.95 3.99 3.71
C LEU A 201 -2.61 2.75 4.55
N PRO A 202 -3.01 1.52 4.13
CA PRO A 202 -2.85 0.32 4.95
C PRO A 202 -1.42 -0.01 5.38
N MET A 203 -0.41 0.10 4.49
CA MET A 203 0.98 -0.17 4.88
C MET A 203 1.59 0.97 5.70
N ILE A 204 1.34 2.22 5.30
CA ILE A 204 1.98 3.39 5.93
C ILE A 204 1.46 3.61 7.35
N SER A 205 0.15 3.50 7.57
CA SER A 205 -0.48 3.70 8.88
C SER A 205 0.13 2.84 9.99
N GLN A 206 0.55 1.61 9.67
CA GLN A 206 1.21 0.70 10.62
C GLN A 206 2.60 1.18 11.06
N THR A 207 3.24 2.05 10.29
CA THR A 207 4.57 2.62 10.59
C THR A 207 4.51 3.95 11.37
N ILE A 208 3.33 4.58 11.45
CA ILE A 208 3.14 5.87 12.12
C ILE A 208 2.85 5.64 13.61
N THR A 209 3.65 6.24 14.48
CA THR A 209 3.41 6.28 15.93
C THR A 209 2.82 7.63 16.36
N ASP A 210 2.21 7.71 17.55
CA ASP A 210 1.74 8.97 18.15
C ASP A 210 2.80 10.08 18.13
N ARG A 211 4.09 9.71 18.30
CA ARG A 211 5.22 10.65 18.24
C ARG A 211 5.47 11.15 16.82
N ASP A 212 5.31 10.30 15.82
CA ASP A 212 5.48 10.68 14.42
C ASP A 212 4.34 11.59 13.95
N ALA A 213 3.11 11.34 14.41
CA ALA A 213 1.94 12.17 14.13
C ALA A 213 2.15 13.64 14.52
N GLU A 214 2.75 13.91 15.71
CA GLU A 214 3.12 15.28 16.13
C GLU A 214 4.07 15.99 15.14
N VAL A 215 4.89 15.24 14.40
CA VAL A 215 5.84 15.78 13.41
C VAL A 215 5.19 15.89 12.03
N LEU A 216 4.38 14.89 11.64
CA LEU A 216 3.64 14.82 10.39
C LEU A 216 2.54 15.88 10.29
N ASP A 217 2.04 16.42 11.39
CA ASP A 217 1.13 17.59 11.37
C ASP A 217 1.75 18.83 10.69
N TYR A 218 3.09 18.91 10.66
CA TYR A 218 3.84 19.97 9.96
C TYR A 218 4.13 19.64 8.47
N LEU A 219 3.67 18.50 7.96
CA LEU A 219 3.84 18.10 6.55
C LEU A 219 2.85 18.87 5.67
N THR A 220 3.35 19.72 4.77
CA THR A 220 2.52 20.60 3.95
C THR A 220 2.34 20.13 2.50
N ASN A 221 3.21 19.27 1.99
CA ASN A 221 3.13 18.74 0.63
C ASN A 221 3.89 17.41 0.50
N VAL A 222 3.35 16.48 -0.30
CA VAL A 222 4.06 15.29 -0.77
C VAL A 222 4.03 15.30 -2.31
N SER A 223 5.20 15.18 -2.91
CA SER A 223 5.39 15.24 -4.38
C SER A 223 6.49 14.28 -4.84
N MET A 224 6.62 14.11 -6.16
CA MET A 224 7.63 13.24 -6.76
C MET A 224 8.35 13.91 -7.94
N GLU A 225 9.57 13.46 -8.20
CA GLU A 225 10.37 13.78 -9.39
C GLU A 225 10.98 12.50 -9.96
N TYR A 226 10.98 12.34 -11.30
CA TYR A 226 11.73 11.27 -11.96
C TYR A 226 13.19 11.64 -12.17
N LEU A 227 14.09 10.68 -11.97
CA LEU A 227 15.53 10.84 -12.20
C LEU A 227 15.84 10.74 -13.70
N THR A 228 15.98 11.88 -14.37
CA THR A 228 16.26 11.97 -15.82
C THR A 228 17.75 12.08 -16.15
N GLU A 229 18.60 12.42 -15.18
CA GLU A 229 20.06 12.55 -15.34
C GLU A 229 20.79 11.39 -14.63
N GLY A 230 21.23 10.38 -15.40
CA GLY A 230 22.06 9.29 -14.89
C GLY A 230 21.35 7.94 -14.82
N LYS A 231 21.25 7.36 -13.62
CA LYS A 231 20.45 6.14 -13.38
C LYS A 231 18.96 6.51 -13.38
N PRO A 232 18.09 5.76 -14.06
CA PRO A 232 16.64 5.95 -13.95
C PRO A 232 16.17 5.61 -12.52
N GLY A 233 15.01 6.15 -12.15
CA GLY A 233 14.49 6.07 -10.79
C GLY A 233 13.52 7.21 -10.51
N PHE A 234 13.07 7.31 -9.26
CA PHE A 234 12.22 8.41 -8.80
C PHE A 234 12.62 8.87 -7.40
N LYS A 235 12.18 10.07 -7.04
CA LYS A 235 12.44 10.70 -5.75
C LYS A 235 11.15 11.27 -5.21
N LEU A 236 10.81 10.92 -3.98
CA LEU A 236 9.73 11.48 -3.20
C LEU A 236 10.25 12.69 -2.41
N LEU A 237 9.46 13.76 -2.33
CA LEU A 237 9.77 14.99 -1.62
C LEU A 237 8.64 15.32 -0.65
N PHE A 238 8.99 15.42 0.63
CA PHE A 238 8.09 15.70 1.74
C PHE A 238 8.41 17.10 2.25
N GLU A 239 7.57 18.09 1.94
CA GLU A 239 7.80 19.49 2.29
C GLU A 239 7.16 19.83 3.63
N PHE A 240 7.99 20.03 4.64
CA PHE A 240 7.57 20.44 5.98
C PHE A 240 7.60 21.96 6.11
N GLU A 241 6.65 22.51 6.86
CA GLU A 241 6.81 23.86 7.36
C GLU A 241 7.75 23.90 8.57
N LYS A 242 7.99 25.12 9.09
CA LYS A 242 8.95 25.37 10.15
C LYS A 242 8.45 24.77 11.47
N ASN A 243 8.91 23.57 11.77
CA ASN A 243 8.54 22.76 12.93
C ASN A 243 9.59 22.87 14.06
N PRO A 244 9.30 22.37 15.28
CA PRO A 244 10.26 22.35 16.39
C PRO A 244 11.22 21.14 16.37
N PHE A 245 10.95 20.12 15.55
CA PHE A 245 11.61 18.81 15.61
C PHE A 245 12.92 18.75 14.82
N PHE A 246 12.98 19.34 13.62
CA PHE A 246 14.17 19.40 12.77
C PHE A 246 14.26 20.72 11.98
N SER A 247 15.43 21.00 11.40
CA SER A 247 15.67 22.23 10.63
C SER A 247 15.43 22.13 9.12
N ASP A 248 15.19 20.92 8.62
CA ASP A 248 15.00 20.66 7.19
C ASP A 248 13.60 21.09 6.73
N ASN A 249 13.52 21.75 5.56
CA ASN A 249 12.23 22.12 4.96
C ASN A 249 11.70 21.04 4.01
N VAL A 250 12.57 20.17 3.50
CA VAL A 250 12.21 19.08 2.58
C VAL A 250 13.02 17.85 2.96
N LEU A 251 12.33 16.76 3.30
CA LEU A 251 12.94 15.45 3.40
C LEU A 251 12.74 14.73 2.06
N THR A 252 13.78 14.06 1.57
CA THR A 252 13.72 13.33 0.29
C THR A 252 14.04 11.85 0.47
N LYS A 253 13.36 11.02 -0.30
CA LYS A 253 13.62 9.59 -0.44
C LYS A 253 13.77 9.28 -1.92
N THR A 254 14.92 8.74 -2.31
CA THR A 254 15.27 8.46 -3.71
C THR A 254 15.39 6.97 -3.92
N TYR A 255 14.75 6.46 -4.97
CA TYR A 255 14.85 5.06 -5.40
C TYR A 255 15.53 5.02 -6.76
N TYR A 256 16.59 4.21 -6.86
CA TYR A 256 17.32 4.00 -8.10
C TYR A 256 16.95 2.66 -8.71
N TYR A 257 16.78 2.62 -10.02
CA TYR A 257 16.60 1.40 -10.78
C TYR A 257 17.93 0.88 -11.35
N GLN A 258 18.02 -0.43 -11.49
CA GLN A 258 19.13 -1.10 -12.14
C GLN A 258 19.15 -0.75 -13.65
N PRO A 259 20.34 -0.75 -14.29
CA PRO A 259 20.45 -0.51 -15.73
C PRO A 259 19.97 -1.71 -16.58
N GLU A 260 19.70 -2.84 -15.95
CA GLU A 260 19.17 -4.07 -16.55
C GLU A 260 17.71 -4.24 -16.09
N LEU A 261 16.84 -4.71 -16.99
CA LEU A 261 15.45 -5.01 -16.65
C LEU A 261 15.36 -6.40 -16.00
N GLY A 262 14.31 -6.59 -15.19
CA GLY A 262 13.91 -7.87 -14.65
C GLY A 262 13.51 -8.87 -15.74
N TYR A 263 13.42 -10.14 -15.35
CA TYR A 263 12.96 -11.20 -16.26
C TYR A 263 11.51 -10.98 -16.75
N SER A 264 10.69 -10.24 -16.00
CA SER A 264 9.35 -9.80 -16.41
C SER A 264 9.36 -8.71 -17.49
N GLY A 265 10.47 -8.01 -17.67
CA GLY A 265 10.59 -6.84 -18.54
C GLY A 265 10.44 -5.50 -17.82
N ASP A 266 10.38 -5.46 -16.49
CA ASP A 266 10.20 -4.24 -15.69
C ASP A 266 11.50 -3.73 -15.06
N PHE A 267 11.50 -2.51 -14.52
CA PHE A 267 12.64 -1.99 -13.76
C PHE A 267 12.82 -2.73 -12.43
N ILE A 268 14.05 -3.10 -12.10
CA ILE A 268 14.41 -3.67 -10.79
C ILE A 268 14.97 -2.55 -9.91
N TYR A 269 14.62 -2.51 -8.64
CA TYR A 269 15.27 -1.65 -7.64
C TYR A 269 16.77 -2.02 -7.46
N ASP A 270 17.62 -1.00 -7.42
CA ASP A 270 19.06 -1.10 -7.19
C ASP A 270 19.38 -0.84 -5.72
N HIS A 271 18.97 0.32 -5.22
CA HIS A 271 19.02 0.72 -3.82
C HIS A 271 18.13 1.97 -3.59
N ALA A 272 17.90 2.30 -2.32
CA ALA A 272 17.30 3.57 -1.92
C ALA A 272 18.30 4.47 -1.17
N GLU A 273 18.16 5.79 -1.33
CA GLU A 273 18.87 6.81 -0.55
C GLU A 273 17.84 7.70 0.16
N GLY A 274 17.96 7.81 1.49
CA GLY A 274 17.14 8.70 2.31
C GLY A 274 17.86 9.99 2.70
N THR A 275 17.15 10.88 3.39
CA THR A 275 17.71 12.16 3.86
C THR A 275 18.03 12.09 5.34
N GLN A 276 19.31 12.32 5.71
CA GLN A 276 19.72 12.46 7.10
C GLN A 276 19.01 13.65 7.76
N ILE A 277 18.03 13.36 8.62
CA ILE A 277 17.22 14.38 9.31
C ILE A 277 18.04 15.12 10.36
N ASN A 278 18.03 16.45 10.31
CA ASN A 278 18.74 17.33 11.24
C ASN A 278 17.86 17.67 12.46
N TRP A 279 17.63 16.66 13.30
CA TRP A 279 16.86 16.79 14.55
C TRP A 279 17.41 17.90 15.46
N ALA A 280 16.53 18.77 15.93
CA ALA A 280 16.85 19.94 16.76
C ALA A 280 17.38 19.54 18.16
N SER A 281 16.96 18.38 18.68
CA SER A 281 17.55 17.76 19.86
C SER A 281 17.26 16.25 19.91
N THR A 282 18.06 15.49 20.64
CA THR A 282 17.86 14.03 20.81
C THR A 282 16.54 13.68 21.48
N ASP A 283 16.00 14.55 22.35
CA ASP A 283 14.71 14.32 23.04
C ASP A 283 13.50 14.53 22.08
N LEU A 284 13.69 15.31 21.01
CA LEU A 284 12.72 15.56 19.93
C LEU A 284 12.92 14.65 18.72
N ASN A 285 13.96 13.82 18.68
CA ASN A 285 14.06 12.79 17.67
C ASN A 285 13.03 11.69 17.99
N VAL A 286 12.18 11.37 17.01
CA VAL A 286 11.14 10.35 17.14
C VAL A 286 11.64 8.94 16.79
N THR A 287 12.76 8.80 16.07
CA THR A 287 13.38 7.50 15.74
C THR A 287 14.17 6.87 16.89
N VAL A 288 14.31 7.57 18.04
CA VAL A 288 15.07 7.07 19.19
C VAL A 288 14.39 7.35 20.53
N LEU A 289 14.59 6.42 21.48
CA LEU A 289 14.20 6.57 22.88
C LEU A 289 15.42 6.92 23.75
N VAL A 290 15.32 7.98 24.55
CA VAL A 290 16.41 8.50 25.40
C VAL A 290 16.21 8.15 26.88
N GLU A 291 16.87 7.08 27.35
CA GLU A 291 16.88 6.70 28.77
C GLU A 291 17.95 7.49 29.58
N LYS A 292 17.53 8.39 30.47
CA LYS A 292 18.45 9.22 31.29
C LYS A 292 18.71 8.59 32.67
N ARG A 293 19.88 7.94 32.85
CA ARG A 293 20.28 7.27 34.11
C ARG A 293 21.32 8.07 34.89
N LYS A 294 21.09 8.30 36.20
CA LYS A 294 22.04 9.04 37.07
C LYS A 294 23.10 8.11 37.66
N GLN A 295 24.34 8.19 37.16
CA GLN A 295 25.47 7.46 37.71
C GLN A 295 26.19 8.30 38.78
N ARG A 296 26.33 7.74 39.99
CA ARG A 296 27.14 8.33 41.06
C ARG A 296 28.50 7.64 41.15
N ASN A 297 29.58 8.40 40.99
CA ASN A 297 30.92 7.89 41.21
C ASN A 297 31.12 7.56 42.70
N LYS A 298 31.38 6.29 43.04
CA LYS A 298 31.52 5.81 44.42
C LYS A 298 32.66 6.52 45.19
N THR A 299 33.71 6.94 44.49
CA THR A 299 34.93 7.52 45.08
C THR A 299 34.83 9.04 45.20
N THR A 300 34.49 9.75 44.12
CA THR A 300 34.43 11.23 44.11
C THR A 300 33.09 11.79 44.57
N LYS A 301 32.08 10.93 44.80
CA LYS A 301 30.68 11.26 45.14
C LYS A 301 29.93 12.12 44.12
N GLN A 302 30.58 12.58 43.05
CA GLN A 302 29.98 13.32 41.94
C GLN A 302 28.91 12.46 41.24
N VAL A 303 27.83 13.11 40.84
CA VAL A 303 26.75 12.52 40.05
C VAL A 303 26.88 13.03 38.63
N ARG A 304 26.83 12.13 37.65
CA ARG A 304 26.69 12.44 36.22
C ARG A 304 25.41 11.79 35.72
N THR A 305 24.67 12.47 34.85
CA THR A 305 23.63 11.82 34.06
C THR A 305 24.29 11.19 32.85
N ILE A 306 23.95 9.94 32.55
CA ILE A 306 24.32 9.22 31.34
C ILE A 306 23.02 8.98 30.59
N GLU A 307 23.00 9.31 29.30
CA GLU A 307 21.85 9.10 28.43
C GLU A 307 22.15 7.87 27.58
N LYS A 308 21.26 6.87 27.59
CA LYS A 308 21.31 5.71 26.70
C LYS A 308 20.26 5.97 25.61
N ILE A 309 20.72 6.07 24.37
CA ILE A 309 19.87 6.19 23.19
C ILE A 309 19.60 4.76 22.70
N THR A 310 18.35 4.44 22.40
CA THR A 310 17.93 3.15 21.82
C THR A 310 17.09 3.45 20.57
N PRO A 311 17.43 2.94 19.38
CA PRO A 311 16.56 3.06 18.21
C PRO A 311 15.17 2.48 18.49
N ILE A 312 14.14 3.09 17.91
CA ILE A 312 12.75 2.61 17.99
C ILE A 312 12.11 2.66 16.61
N GLU A 313 11.02 1.91 16.46
CA GLU A 313 10.14 1.99 15.31
C GLU A 313 9.47 3.37 15.24
N SER A 314 9.38 3.91 14.03
CA SER A 314 8.97 5.28 13.72
C SER A 314 8.91 5.42 12.20
N PHE A 315 7.91 6.13 11.68
CA PHE A 315 7.76 6.44 10.26
C PHE A 315 9.03 7.08 9.68
N PHE A 316 9.72 7.93 10.44
CA PHE A 316 10.90 8.68 9.95
C PHE A 316 12.13 7.79 9.69
N ASN A 317 12.11 6.51 10.11
CA ASN A 317 13.10 5.52 9.65
C ASN A 317 13.00 5.24 8.14
N PHE A 318 11.91 5.61 7.47
CA PHE A 318 11.78 5.60 6.01
C PHE A 318 12.84 6.48 5.30
N PHE A 319 13.39 7.48 5.98
CA PHE A 319 14.49 8.32 5.48
C PHE A 319 15.89 7.78 5.86
N ASP A 320 15.97 6.60 6.47
CA ASP A 320 17.21 5.85 6.75
C ASP A 320 17.03 4.40 6.23
N PRO A 321 16.98 4.21 4.89
CA PRO A 321 16.69 2.92 4.29
C PRO A 321 17.78 1.89 4.61
N PRO A 322 17.44 0.58 4.65
CA PRO A 322 18.45 -0.46 4.87
C PRO A 322 19.54 -0.40 3.80
N SER A 323 20.80 -0.50 4.22
CA SER A 323 21.92 -0.64 3.29
C SER A 323 22.21 -2.12 3.06
N VAL A 324 22.23 -2.56 1.81
CA VAL A 324 22.78 -3.87 1.45
C VAL A 324 24.27 -3.85 1.78
N PRO A 325 24.80 -4.75 2.65
CA PRO A 325 26.21 -4.77 2.97
C PRO A 325 27.04 -5.02 1.70
N ALA A 326 27.90 -4.07 1.34
CA ALA A 326 28.76 -4.23 0.17
C ALA A 326 29.71 -5.42 0.37
N ALA A 327 29.69 -6.38 -0.56
CA ALA A 327 30.45 -7.62 -0.47
C ALA A 327 31.99 -7.47 -0.47
N GLU A 328 32.50 -6.24 -0.49
CA GLU A 328 33.94 -5.92 -0.54
C GLU A 328 34.55 -5.55 0.83
N ASP A 329 33.75 -5.33 1.89
CA ASP A 329 34.24 -4.91 3.22
C ASP A 329 34.45 -6.07 4.24
N LYS A 330 34.28 -7.35 3.85
CA LYS A 330 34.83 -8.48 4.64
C LYS A 330 36.36 -8.55 4.36
N PRO A 331 37.25 -8.26 5.33
CA PRO A 331 38.69 -8.19 5.08
C PRO A 331 39.27 -9.56 4.68
N SER A 332 39.98 -9.58 3.55
CA SER A 332 40.31 -10.80 2.77
C SER A 332 41.46 -11.67 3.31
N ASP A 333 41.63 -11.78 4.63
CA ASP A 333 42.81 -12.42 5.26
C ASP A 333 42.53 -13.67 6.13
N THR A 334 41.30 -14.24 6.10
CA THR A 334 40.99 -15.57 6.70
C THR A 334 40.13 -16.46 5.81
N ALA A 335 40.64 -16.79 4.61
CA ALA A 335 40.00 -17.72 3.67
C ALA A 335 40.09 -19.21 4.10
N ALA A 336 39.67 -19.54 5.32
CA ALA A 336 39.81 -20.88 5.89
C ALA A 336 38.73 -21.36 6.88
N ASP A 337 37.90 -20.50 7.46
CA ASP A 337 36.88 -20.86 8.47
C ASP A 337 35.53 -20.16 8.18
N LEU A 338 34.90 -20.47 7.04
CA LEU A 338 33.51 -20.07 6.72
C LEU A 338 32.59 -21.32 6.67
N GLU A 339 32.67 -22.14 7.71
CA GLU A 339 31.72 -23.25 8.00
C GLU A 339 31.08 -23.07 9.41
N GLU A 340 30.68 -21.84 9.73
CA GLU A 340 29.77 -21.34 10.80
C GLU A 340 29.48 -19.87 10.39
N ASP A 341 28.29 -19.28 10.47
CA ASP A 341 27.12 -19.54 11.33
C ASP A 341 25.79 -19.42 10.56
N GLY A 342 24.71 -19.98 11.12
CA GLY A 342 23.34 -19.78 10.60
C GLY A 342 22.74 -18.39 10.89
N GLU A 343 23.46 -17.54 11.64
CA GLU A 343 23.02 -16.18 12.00
C GLU A 343 23.11 -15.22 10.79
N ASP A 344 24.02 -15.45 9.82
CA ASP A 344 24.15 -14.66 8.58
C ASP A 344 22.90 -14.81 7.65
N GLU A 345 22.13 -15.92 7.72
CA GLU A 345 20.94 -16.13 6.87
C GLU A 345 19.70 -15.41 7.41
N ASP A 346 19.45 -15.44 8.73
CA ASP A 346 18.30 -14.77 9.35
C ASP A 346 18.44 -13.24 9.26
N GLU A 347 19.64 -12.68 9.52
CA GLU A 347 19.89 -11.23 9.41
C GLU A 347 19.73 -10.71 7.96
N VAL A 348 20.16 -11.49 6.97
CA VAL A 348 19.98 -11.13 5.54
C VAL A 348 18.50 -11.21 5.15
N SER A 349 17.76 -12.22 5.60
CA SER A 349 16.32 -12.35 5.35
C SER A 349 15.51 -11.21 5.97
N GLU A 350 15.85 -10.78 7.19
CA GLU A 350 15.22 -9.61 7.84
C GLU A 350 15.52 -8.31 7.06
N LEU A 351 16.75 -8.13 6.59
CA LEU A 351 17.16 -6.98 5.79
C LEU A 351 16.46 -6.95 4.41
N GLU A 352 16.34 -8.08 3.74
CA GLU A 352 15.59 -8.22 2.47
C GLU A 352 14.10 -7.92 2.67
N SER A 353 13.49 -8.43 3.73
CA SER A 353 12.08 -8.15 4.10
C SER A 353 11.86 -6.65 4.34
N ARG A 354 12.75 -6.00 5.10
CA ARG A 354 12.69 -4.55 5.36
C ARG A 354 12.91 -3.72 4.09
N LEU A 355 13.75 -4.16 3.16
CA LEU A 355 13.91 -3.52 1.85
C LEU A 355 12.67 -3.66 0.96
N ALA A 356 12.05 -4.84 0.94
CA ALA A 356 10.82 -5.07 0.18
C ALA A 356 9.68 -4.17 0.67
N LEU A 357 9.51 -4.05 1.99
CA LEU A 357 8.55 -3.13 2.62
C LEU A 357 8.88 -1.65 2.30
N ASP A 358 10.16 -1.27 2.32
CA ASP A 358 10.59 0.10 1.99
C ASP A 358 10.32 0.47 0.52
N TYR A 359 10.44 -0.48 -0.40
CA TYR A 359 10.05 -0.30 -1.81
C TYR A 359 8.53 -0.25 -1.97
N ALA A 360 7.77 -1.14 -1.33
CA ALA A 360 6.31 -1.16 -1.39
C ALA A 360 5.69 0.16 -0.89
N ILE A 361 6.16 0.70 0.24
CA ILE A 361 5.74 2.03 0.72
C ILE A 361 6.12 3.13 -0.29
N GLY A 362 7.30 3.02 -0.91
CA GLY A 362 7.72 3.95 -1.96
C GLY A 362 6.76 3.99 -3.17
N GLU A 363 6.25 2.82 -3.57
CA GLU A 363 5.28 2.65 -4.65
C GLU A 363 3.87 3.10 -4.25
N GLU A 364 3.38 2.77 -3.05
CA GLU A 364 2.10 3.31 -2.54
C GLU A 364 2.10 4.85 -2.55
N ILE A 365 3.19 5.48 -2.09
CA ILE A 365 3.28 6.95 -2.07
C ILE A 365 3.29 7.52 -3.50
N LYS A 366 4.04 6.89 -4.41
CA LYS A 366 4.19 7.29 -5.82
C LYS A 366 2.89 7.16 -6.61
N ASP A 367 2.27 5.98 -6.55
CA ASP A 367 1.22 5.56 -7.49
C ASP A 367 -0.20 5.65 -6.91
N LYS A 368 -0.37 5.50 -5.57
CA LYS A 368 -1.67 5.65 -4.89
C LYS A 368 -1.83 7.04 -4.24
N LEU A 369 -0.95 7.41 -3.29
CA LEU A 369 -1.09 8.64 -2.48
C LEU A 369 -1.01 9.91 -3.33
N ILE A 370 0.10 10.14 -4.05
CA ILE A 370 0.32 11.41 -4.76
C ILE A 370 -0.78 11.70 -5.79
N PRO A 371 -1.25 10.73 -6.60
CA PRO A 371 -2.31 10.96 -7.60
C PRO A 371 -3.73 11.06 -7.02
N ARG A 372 -4.01 10.49 -5.83
CA ARG A 372 -5.36 10.41 -5.23
C ARG A 372 -5.45 10.92 -3.78
N ALA A 373 -4.55 11.82 -3.38
CA ALA A 373 -4.46 12.30 -2.00
C ALA A 373 -5.76 12.82 -1.38
N VAL A 374 -6.68 13.38 -2.18
CA VAL A 374 -7.98 13.85 -1.68
C VAL A 374 -8.89 12.67 -1.30
N ASP A 375 -8.89 11.61 -2.10
CA ASP A 375 -9.70 10.42 -1.88
C ASP A 375 -9.15 9.58 -0.70
N TRP A 376 -7.82 9.58 -0.53
CA TRP A 376 -7.16 9.04 0.67
C TRP A 376 -7.41 9.89 1.91
N PHE A 377 -7.49 11.22 1.79
CA PHE A 377 -7.86 12.11 2.90
C PHE A 377 -9.32 11.90 3.35
N THR A 378 -10.27 11.79 2.41
CA THR A 378 -11.69 11.52 2.72
C THR A 378 -11.96 10.08 3.14
N GLY A 379 -11.01 9.16 2.94
CA GLY A 379 -11.14 7.74 3.23
C GLY A 379 -11.83 6.93 2.11
N ILE A 380 -12.42 7.59 1.11
CA ILE A 380 -13.08 6.97 -0.05
C ILE A 380 -12.12 6.03 -0.80
N ALA A 381 -10.83 6.38 -0.91
CA ALA A 381 -9.84 5.55 -1.58
C ALA A 381 -9.62 4.18 -0.92
N ARG A 382 -9.96 4.01 0.37
CA ARG A 382 -9.80 2.73 1.06
C ARG A 382 -10.73 1.67 0.48
N GLU A 383 -11.94 2.05 0.08
CA GLU A 383 -12.96 1.13 -0.43
C GLU A 383 -12.55 0.60 -1.82
N PHE A 384 -12.08 1.49 -2.70
CA PHE A 384 -11.50 1.12 -3.99
C PHE A 384 -10.22 0.25 -3.90
N ASP A 385 -9.58 0.18 -2.74
CA ASP A 385 -8.41 -0.69 -2.49
C ASP A 385 -8.83 -2.09 -1.98
N TYR A 386 -10.09 -2.27 -1.56
CA TYR A 386 -10.69 -3.56 -1.18
C TYR A 386 -11.52 -4.18 -2.30
N ASP A 387 -12.18 -3.37 -3.13
CA ASP A 387 -12.97 -3.85 -4.30
C ASP A 387 -12.13 -4.63 -5.34
N ASP A 388 -10.79 -4.54 -5.31
CA ASP A 388 -9.86 -5.29 -6.18
C ASP A 388 -9.50 -6.69 -5.61
N ASP A 389 -9.81 -6.98 -4.33
CA ASP A 389 -9.64 -8.28 -3.66
C ASP A 389 -10.95 -9.10 -3.58
N ASP A 390 -12.12 -8.46 -3.62
CA ASP A 390 -13.44 -9.11 -3.40
C ASP A 390 -14.14 -9.63 -4.69
N GLU A 391 -13.58 -9.44 -5.90
CA GLU A 391 -14.14 -10.01 -7.17
C GLU A 391 -13.87 -11.53 -7.34
N ASP A 392 -13.29 -12.22 -6.35
CA ASP A 392 -13.04 -13.68 -6.36
C ASP A 392 -13.86 -14.49 -5.30
N GLU A 393 -14.75 -13.86 -4.52
CA GLU A 393 -15.68 -14.58 -3.62
C GLU A 393 -16.99 -14.97 -4.33
N ASP A 394 -16.87 -15.90 -5.28
CA ASP A 394 -17.99 -16.50 -6.02
C ASP A 394 -18.99 -17.19 -5.05
N ASP A 395 -20.16 -16.57 -4.94
CA ASP A 395 -21.38 -16.94 -4.23
C ASP A 395 -21.70 -18.47 -4.26
N TYR A 396 -21.38 -19.16 -3.15
CA TYR A 396 -21.85 -20.53 -2.86
C TYR A 396 -22.99 -20.52 -1.83
N ASP A 397 -24.12 -19.97 -2.23
CA ASP A 397 -25.44 -20.17 -1.62
C ASP A 397 -25.87 -21.65 -1.72
N ASP A 398 -25.32 -22.52 -0.85
CA ASP A 398 -25.65 -23.95 -0.75
C ASP A 398 -26.94 -24.17 0.07
N ASP A 399 -28.04 -23.60 -0.42
CA ASP A 399 -29.36 -23.75 0.17
C ASP A 399 -30.10 -24.98 -0.41
N ASP A 400 -30.33 -25.94 0.49
CA ASP A 400 -31.42 -26.94 0.49
C ASP A 400 -31.31 -28.23 -0.38
N TYR A 401 -31.04 -29.35 0.32
CA TYR A 401 -31.69 -30.64 0.05
C TYR A 401 -32.11 -31.33 1.35
N ASP A 402 -33.27 -30.91 1.88
CA ASP A 402 -34.09 -31.65 2.85
C ASP A 402 -34.61 -32.98 2.25
N ASP A 403 -34.44 -34.11 2.97
CA ASP A 403 -35.28 -35.31 2.79
C ASP A 403 -35.21 -36.28 4.01
N GLU A 404 -36.14 -36.04 4.94
CA GLU A 404 -36.93 -37.00 5.74
C GLU A 404 -36.27 -38.18 6.52
N ASP A 405 -36.43 -38.09 7.86
CA ASP A 405 -37.02 -39.10 8.78
C ASP A 405 -36.36 -40.50 8.99
N ASP A 406 -35.89 -40.76 10.22
CA ASP A 406 -36.50 -41.84 11.04
C ASP A 406 -36.16 -41.72 12.55
N ASN A 407 -37.14 -41.25 13.33
CA ASN A 407 -37.52 -41.63 14.71
C ASN A 407 -36.48 -42.03 15.82
N GLU A 408 -36.38 -41.16 16.84
CA GLU A 408 -36.63 -41.38 18.31
C GLU A 408 -36.07 -42.62 19.10
N PRO A 409 -36.13 -42.69 20.47
CA PRO A 409 -36.63 -41.72 21.47
C PRO A 409 -35.75 -41.47 22.75
N ILE A 410 -35.96 -40.30 23.41
CA ILE A 410 -36.28 -40.05 24.86
C ILE A 410 -35.30 -40.63 25.94
N GLU A 411 -34.78 -39.91 26.96
CA GLU A 411 -35.47 -39.22 28.08
C GLU A 411 -34.81 -37.89 28.53
N GLU A 412 -35.68 -36.93 28.88
CA GLU A 412 -35.42 -35.63 29.52
C GLU A 412 -35.35 -35.76 31.06
N GLU A 413 -34.92 -34.71 31.76
CA GLU A 413 -35.71 -34.17 32.88
C GLU A 413 -35.31 -32.71 33.20
N ASP A 414 -36.32 -31.82 33.14
CA ASP A 414 -36.25 -30.39 33.43
C ASP A 414 -36.29 -30.07 34.94
N GLU A 415 -36.01 -28.82 35.33
CA GLU A 415 -37.05 -27.88 35.81
C GLU A 415 -36.47 -26.57 36.38
N GLU A 416 -37.06 -25.45 35.94
CA GLU A 416 -36.92 -24.13 36.58
C GLU A 416 -37.66 -24.08 37.93
N GLN A 417 -37.26 -23.16 38.84
CA GLN A 417 -38.26 -22.21 39.40
C GLN A 417 -37.71 -21.04 40.24
N HIS A 418 -38.59 -20.05 40.36
CA HIS A 418 -38.39 -18.69 40.86
C HIS A 418 -38.53 -18.53 42.40
N ASN A 419 -38.01 -17.39 42.88
CA ASN A 419 -38.44 -16.63 44.08
C ASN A 419 -38.18 -17.17 45.50
N HIS A 420 -37.36 -16.42 46.25
CA HIS A 420 -37.87 -15.75 47.46
C HIS A 420 -37.12 -14.44 47.78
N ALA A 421 -37.85 -13.43 48.27
CA ALA A 421 -37.35 -12.07 48.54
C ALA A 421 -37.18 -11.77 50.03
N ALA A 422 -36.27 -10.84 50.35
CA ALA A 422 -36.23 -9.87 51.47
C ALA A 422 -34.82 -9.21 51.49
N GLU A 423 -34.68 -7.89 51.33
CA GLU A 423 -34.40 -6.91 52.42
C GLU A 423 -33.03 -7.19 53.10
N ASP A 424 -32.08 -6.24 53.19
CA ASP A 424 -32.23 -4.86 53.67
C ASP A 424 -31.03 -3.95 53.26
N SER A 425 -31.18 -2.65 53.55
CA SER A 425 -30.25 -1.50 53.67
C SER A 425 -28.79 -1.75 54.14
N GLU A 426 -27.81 -0.83 54.06
CA GLU A 426 -27.68 0.53 53.46
C GLU A 426 -26.17 0.87 53.27
N GLU A 427 -25.93 2.04 52.68
CA GLU A 427 -24.67 2.74 52.42
C GLU A 427 -23.64 2.88 53.58
N ASP A 428 -22.37 2.64 53.23
CA ASP A 428 -21.21 3.56 53.40
C ASP A 428 -20.44 3.70 54.76
N ASP A 429 -19.20 4.18 54.57
CA ASP A 429 -18.36 5.00 55.45
C ASP A 429 -17.19 4.41 56.30
N PHE A 430 -16.06 5.11 56.15
CA PHE A 430 -14.88 5.33 57.01
C PHE A 430 -14.25 4.23 57.90
N ALA A 431 -13.06 3.79 57.44
CA ALA A 431 -11.75 3.94 58.12
C ALA A 431 -11.44 3.35 59.53
N LYS A 432 -10.23 2.75 59.58
CA LYS A 432 -9.23 2.72 60.67
C LYS A 432 -9.31 1.66 61.81
N THR A 433 -8.18 0.94 61.89
CA THR A 433 -7.34 0.65 63.07
C THR A 433 -7.54 -0.58 63.97
N VAL A 434 -6.46 -1.37 64.02
CA VAL A 434 -5.73 -1.86 65.23
C VAL A 434 -5.99 -3.29 65.76
N LYS A 435 -4.96 -4.13 65.55
CA LYS A 435 -4.37 -5.17 66.43
C LYS A 435 -5.20 -6.40 66.88
N ASP A 436 -4.57 -7.51 67.31
CA ASP A 436 -3.13 -7.85 67.42
C ASP A 436 -2.90 -9.21 66.66
N GLU A 437 -1.89 -10.07 66.82
CA GLU A 437 -0.83 -10.24 67.82
C GLU A 437 0.46 -10.81 67.17
N GLN A 438 1.26 -11.59 67.90
CA GLN A 438 2.53 -12.24 67.57
C GLN A 438 2.72 -13.46 68.52
N PRO A 439 3.80 -14.26 68.45
CA PRO A 439 4.44 -14.90 67.30
C PRO A 439 4.71 -16.41 67.60
N SER A 440 5.51 -17.10 66.77
CA SER A 440 6.20 -18.33 67.18
C SER A 440 7.69 -18.29 66.85
N GLU A 441 8.55 -18.53 67.85
CA GLU A 441 9.99 -18.69 67.68
C GLU A 441 10.32 -20.09 67.14
N CYS A 442 11.35 -20.19 66.28
CA CYS A 442 12.36 -21.22 66.46
C CYS A 442 13.73 -20.78 65.90
N LYS A 443 14.76 -20.86 66.75
CA LYS A 443 16.18 -20.73 66.40
C LYS A 443 16.64 -22.09 65.79
N GLN A 444 17.79 -22.28 65.14
CA GLN A 444 19.13 -21.94 65.62
C GLN A 444 20.20 -22.50 64.65
N SER A 445 21.11 -21.67 64.14
CA SER A 445 22.56 -21.90 63.90
C SER A 445 23.12 -20.83 62.96
#